data_AF-A0AAV2REC9-F1
#
_entry.id   AF-A0AAV2REC9-F1
#
_cell.length_a   1.000
_cell.length_b   1.000
_cell.length_c   1.000
_cell.angle_alpha   90.00
_cell.angle_beta   90.00
_cell.angle_gamma   90.00
#
_symmetry.space_group_name_H-M   'P 1'
#
loop_
_entity.id
_entity.type
_entity.pdbx_description
1 polymer ?
#
loop_
_entity_poly.entity_id
_entity_poly.type
_entity_poly.pdbx_seq_one_letter_code
_entity_poly.pdbx_strand_id
1 'polypeptide(L)'
;KRSYSFKPLIPVIGWWLTFQWMRALLYKRFLHHTRDCTFYIQMLILPLVFVIFAMIGSTYRPVYNAEQPIVLSSDLYKPPMTTFIRNLERGNDKELIRELVDSVVKDQALQSKPQWRSCPADVASVNLGSPSCSIESSVNESQCLCANGHCIIDVSPDSQDTLNDFLLGTRSKHIQNRLGGITIGVKDSRKEEDSSHSITLWYDNSGYHVLPVLLNSLSNARLHLLMNNTDYSITTTNHPLPFSEYDVSNFSPEQHVADLGIGLLLMVAQTVVVSSLIGFVVGERRRGERRVMRMTALNHHSYWTAVFMWDTMIIVINILLMAVVLVAFNQKQFIENENLGAFILLSLLYG
;
A
#
# COMPACT_ATOMS: atom_id res chain seq x y z
N LYS A 1 -70.29 30.59 40.96
CA LYS A 1 -69.27 30.07 40.02
C LYS A 1 -69.98 29.11 39.05
N ARG A 2 -69.99 29.41 37.75
CA ARG A 2 -70.71 28.61 36.73
C ARG A 2 -70.07 27.22 36.63
N SER A 3 -70.86 26.17 36.88
CA SER A 3 -70.49 24.79 36.61
C SER A 3 -70.64 24.54 35.11
N TYR A 4 -69.53 24.32 34.42
CA TYR A 4 -69.55 23.92 33.01
C TYR A 4 -69.82 22.41 32.96
N SER A 5 -71.01 22.03 32.51
CA SER A 5 -71.33 20.64 32.17
C SER A 5 -70.60 20.27 30.87
N PHE A 6 -69.49 19.54 31.00
CA PHE A 6 -68.79 18.95 29.86
C PHE A 6 -69.64 17.79 29.34
N LYS A 7 -70.33 17.98 28.21
CA LYS A 7 -70.88 16.86 27.45
C LYS A 7 -69.71 16.08 26.85
N PRO A 8 -69.51 14.79 27.18
CA PRO A 8 -68.47 14.00 26.52
C PRO A 8 -68.82 13.90 25.03
N LEU A 9 -67.90 14.33 24.18
CA LEU A 9 -67.99 14.11 22.73
C LEU A 9 -68.01 12.61 22.48
N ILE A 10 -69.00 12.16 21.68
CA ILE A 10 -69.10 10.78 21.23
C ILE A 10 -67.81 10.46 20.45
N PRO A 11 -67.08 9.38 20.77
CA PRO A 11 -65.88 9.03 20.03
C PRO A 11 -66.27 8.69 18.59
N VAL A 12 -65.86 9.52 17.65
CA VAL A 12 -66.03 9.26 16.22
C VAL A 12 -65.04 8.17 15.85
N ILE A 13 -65.53 6.95 15.65
CA ILE A 13 -64.71 5.77 15.35
C ILE A 13 -64.76 5.53 13.84
N GLY A 14 -63.62 5.59 13.17
CA GLY A 14 -63.54 5.32 11.73
C GLY A 14 -62.11 5.27 11.19
N TRP A 15 -61.90 4.42 10.18
CA TRP A 15 -60.60 4.28 9.48
C TRP A 15 -60.15 5.57 8.77
N TRP A 16 -61.10 6.40 8.38
CA TRP A 16 -60.79 7.69 7.76
C TRP A 16 -60.17 8.67 8.75
N LEU A 17 -60.65 8.65 10.00
CA LEU A 17 -60.09 9.46 11.07
C LEU A 17 -58.65 9.00 11.37
N THR A 18 -58.40 7.69 11.54
CA THR A 18 -57.05 7.16 11.79
C THR A 18 -56.06 7.53 10.69
N PHE A 19 -56.49 7.56 9.43
CA PHE A 19 -55.67 8.04 8.31
C PHE A 19 -55.34 9.54 8.41
N GLN A 20 -56.31 10.38 8.79
CA GLN A 20 -56.06 11.81 9.03
C GLN A 20 -55.04 12.04 10.16
N TRP A 21 -55.14 11.28 11.24
CA TRP A 21 -54.18 11.34 12.36
C TRP A 21 -52.78 10.90 11.91
N MET A 22 -52.67 9.80 11.16
CA MET A 22 -51.41 9.33 10.61
C MET A 22 -50.77 10.40 9.72
N ARG A 23 -51.53 11.00 8.81
CA ARG A 23 -51.06 12.10 7.95
C ARG A 23 -50.59 13.31 8.77
N ALA A 24 -51.31 13.67 9.83
CA ALA A 24 -50.93 14.78 10.71
C ALA A 24 -49.63 14.49 11.48
N LEU A 25 -49.43 13.25 11.96
CA LEU A 25 -48.19 12.84 12.62
C LEU A 25 -46.99 12.84 11.66
N LEU A 26 -47.17 12.34 10.44
CA LEU A 26 -46.13 12.37 9.40
C LEU A 26 -45.78 13.82 9.02
N TYR A 27 -46.79 14.68 8.85
CA TYR A 27 -46.56 16.10 8.55
C TYR A 27 -45.84 16.83 9.68
N LYS A 28 -46.19 16.55 10.94
CA LYS A 28 -45.47 17.07 12.11
C LYS A 28 -43.99 16.64 12.09
N ARG A 29 -43.72 15.36 11.80
CA ARG A 29 -42.34 14.84 11.71
C ARG A 29 -41.58 15.48 10.56
N PHE A 30 -42.20 15.64 9.39
CA PHE A 30 -41.61 16.37 8.26
C PHE A 30 -41.22 17.80 8.62
N LEU A 31 -42.12 18.55 9.28
CA LEU A 31 -41.84 19.91 9.73
C LEU A 31 -40.73 19.97 10.77
N HIS A 32 -40.64 18.99 11.66
CA HIS A 32 -39.56 18.94 12.64
C HIS A 32 -38.22 18.66 11.96
N HIS A 33 -38.19 17.66 11.08
CA HIS A 33 -37.01 17.26 10.35
C HIS A 33 -36.49 18.39 9.46
N THR A 34 -37.37 19.13 8.78
CA THR A 34 -36.99 20.28 7.92
C THR A 34 -36.44 21.47 8.70
N ARG A 35 -36.77 21.60 9.99
CA ARG A 35 -36.36 22.72 10.84
C ARG A 35 -35.18 22.40 11.74
N ASP A 36 -34.83 21.13 11.90
CA ASP A 36 -33.73 20.68 12.73
C ASP A 36 -32.47 20.40 11.90
N CYS A 37 -31.63 21.42 11.74
CA CYS A 37 -30.35 21.29 11.05
C CYS A 37 -29.42 20.25 11.69
N THR A 38 -29.51 20.04 13.01
CA THR A 38 -28.65 19.07 13.71
C THR A 38 -29.01 17.64 13.34
N PHE A 39 -30.30 17.38 13.14
CA PHE A 39 -30.81 16.12 12.66
C PHE A 39 -30.35 15.82 11.23
N TYR A 40 -30.38 16.82 10.33
CA TYR A 40 -29.85 16.66 8.98
C TYR A 40 -28.36 16.34 8.94
N ILE A 41 -27.56 16.95 9.82
CA ILE A 41 -26.12 16.66 9.90
C ILE A 41 -25.89 15.19 10.26
N GLN A 42 -26.61 14.67 11.27
CA GLN A 42 -26.46 13.29 11.73
C GLN A 42 -27.03 12.26 10.76
N MET A 43 -28.13 12.60 10.06
CA MET A 43 -28.82 11.67 9.17
C MET A 43 -28.27 11.61 7.75
N LEU A 44 -27.72 12.71 7.25
CA LEU A 44 -27.36 12.84 5.84
C LEU A 44 -25.86 13.08 5.66
N ILE A 45 -25.30 14.07 6.35
CA ILE A 45 -23.90 14.44 6.16
C ILE A 45 -22.97 13.39 6.77
N LEU A 46 -23.21 13.00 8.01
CA LEU A 46 -22.30 12.12 8.74
C LEU A 46 -22.17 10.71 8.12
N PRO A 47 -23.26 10.02 7.71
CA PRO A 47 -23.14 8.73 7.04
C PRO A 47 -22.44 8.83 5.68
N LEU A 48 -22.74 9.88 4.91
CA LEU A 48 -22.06 10.14 3.63
C LEU A 48 -20.55 10.34 3.81
N VAL A 49 -20.14 11.09 4.82
CA VAL A 49 -18.71 11.28 5.14
C VAL A 49 -18.03 9.96 5.47
N PHE A 50 -18.67 9.09 6.27
CA PHE A 50 -18.13 7.76 6.58
C PHE A 50 -18.03 6.87 5.35
N VAL A 51 -19.05 6.86 4.47
CA VAL A 51 -18.99 6.09 3.22
C VAL A 51 -17.91 6.64 2.30
N ILE A 52 -17.83 7.96 2.12
CA ILE A 52 -16.79 8.59 1.28
C ILE A 52 -15.40 8.25 1.83
N PHE A 53 -15.19 8.34 3.15
CA PHE A 53 -13.92 7.95 3.76
C PHE A 53 -13.58 6.48 3.52
N ALA A 54 -14.58 5.59 3.62
CA ALA A 54 -14.40 4.17 3.30
C ALA A 54 -14.04 3.96 1.82
N MET A 55 -14.67 4.69 0.90
CA MET A 55 -14.36 4.62 -0.54
C MET A 55 -12.98 5.20 -0.87
N ILE A 56 -12.59 6.30 -0.24
CA ILE A 56 -11.22 6.84 -0.40
C ILE A 56 -10.21 5.80 0.09
N GLY A 57 -10.43 5.20 1.27
CA GLY A 57 -9.60 4.11 1.78
C GLY A 57 -9.55 2.89 0.86
N SER A 58 -10.60 2.62 0.09
CA SER A 58 -10.60 1.52 -0.87
C SER A 58 -9.74 1.79 -2.10
N THR A 59 -9.67 3.05 -2.56
CA THR A 59 -8.83 3.43 -3.73
C THR A 59 -7.33 3.31 -3.47
N TYR A 60 -6.88 3.41 -2.22
CA TYR A 60 -5.46 3.28 -1.86
C TYR A 60 -4.97 1.83 -1.79
N ARG A 61 -5.85 0.85 -2.00
CA ARG A 61 -5.46 -0.56 -1.95
C ARG A 61 -4.64 -0.91 -3.18
N PRO A 62 -3.48 -1.56 -3.02
CA PRO A 62 -2.82 -2.18 -4.16
C PRO A 62 -3.73 -3.28 -4.70
N VAL A 63 -4.15 -3.15 -5.95
CA VAL A 63 -4.80 -4.24 -6.66
C VAL A 63 -3.74 -5.32 -6.87
N TYR A 64 -3.95 -6.51 -6.30
CA TYR A 64 -3.14 -7.68 -6.60
C TYR A 64 -3.45 -8.10 -8.05
N ASN A 65 -2.80 -7.42 -8.98
CA ASN A 65 -2.70 -7.90 -10.34
C ASN A 65 -1.71 -9.08 -10.32
N ALA A 66 -1.95 -10.07 -11.17
CA ALA A 66 -0.98 -11.15 -11.39
C ALA A 66 0.42 -10.54 -11.54
N GLU A 67 1.33 -10.91 -10.65
CA GLU A 67 2.68 -10.34 -10.59
C GLU A 67 3.33 -10.45 -11.98
N GLN A 68 3.79 -9.33 -12.52
CA GLN A 68 4.39 -9.30 -13.85
C GLN A 68 5.82 -9.84 -13.80
N PRO A 69 6.31 -10.47 -14.88
CA PRO A 69 7.70 -10.91 -14.94
C PRO A 69 8.64 -9.72 -14.89
N ILE A 70 9.68 -9.82 -14.05
CA ILE A 70 10.69 -8.77 -13.87
C ILE A 70 12.00 -9.23 -14.47
N VAL A 71 12.57 -8.43 -15.37
CA VAL A 71 13.91 -8.65 -15.89
C VAL A 71 14.93 -8.24 -14.83
N LEU A 72 15.80 -9.17 -14.46
CA LEU A 72 16.83 -8.99 -13.45
C LEU A 72 18.08 -8.42 -14.11
N SER A 73 18.12 -7.08 -14.22
CA SER A 73 19.31 -6.33 -14.62
C SER A 73 19.72 -5.36 -13.51
N SER A 74 20.95 -4.85 -13.60
CA SER A 74 21.47 -3.78 -12.73
C SER A 74 20.59 -2.52 -12.75
N ASP A 75 19.88 -2.29 -13.86
CA ASP A 75 19.00 -1.15 -14.09
C ASP A 75 17.72 -1.19 -13.22
N LEU A 76 17.43 -2.33 -12.58
CA LEU A 76 16.29 -2.49 -11.66
C LEU A 76 16.41 -1.58 -10.43
N TYR A 77 17.64 -1.24 -10.02
CA TYR A 77 17.92 -0.38 -8.89
C TYR A 77 18.25 1.05 -9.36
N LYS A 78 17.67 2.05 -8.69
CA LYS A 78 17.89 3.46 -9.05
C LYS A 78 19.33 3.89 -8.71
N PRO A 79 20.03 4.63 -9.59
CA PRO A 79 21.32 5.22 -9.25
C PRO A 79 21.16 6.30 -8.15
N PRO A 80 22.19 6.55 -7.33
CA PRO A 80 23.53 6.02 -7.43
C PRO A 80 23.68 4.62 -6.81
N MET A 81 24.40 3.72 -7.49
CA MET A 81 24.71 2.39 -6.96
C MET A 81 26.21 2.18 -6.87
N THR A 82 26.65 1.49 -5.82
CA THR A 82 28.06 1.18 -5.60
C THR A 82 28.30 -0.32 -5.54
N THR A 83 29.39 -0.76 -6.16
CA THR A 83 29.93 -2.11 -6.03
C THR A 83 31.40 -2.04 -5.70
N PHE A 84 31.96 -3.10 -5.11
CA PHE A 84 33.40 -3.17 -4.84
C PHE A 84 34.04 -4.34 -5.57
N ILE A 85 35.32 -4.19 -5.92
CA ILE A 85 36.15 -5.26 -6.48
C ILE A 85 37.36 -5.42 -5.57
N ARG A 86 37.69 -6.67 -5.25
CA ARG A 86 38.91 -7.02 -4.51
C ARG A 86 39.68 -8.06 -5.30
N ASN A 87 40.89 -7.74 -5.72
CA ASN A 87 41.76 -8.69 -6.41
C ASN A 87 42.86 -9.23 -5.49
N LEU A 88 42.77 -10.49 -5.03
CA LEU A 88 43.77 -11.08 -4.14
C LEU A 88 45.09 -11.46 -4.81
N GLU A 89 45.07 -11.77 -6.11
CA GLU A 89 46.26 -12.17 -6.86
C GLU A 89 46.50 -11.15 -7.98
N ARG A 90 47.60 -10.38 -7.88
CA ARG A 90 47.93 -9.28 -8.81
C ARG A 90 48.32 -9.74 -10.24
N GLY A 91 47.91 -10.95 -10.64
CA GLY A 91 48.18 -11.61 -11.92
C GLY A 91 47.34 -11.10 -13.10
N ASN A 92 47.26 -11.89 -14.16
CA ASN A 92 46.66 -11.55 -15.47
C ASN A 92 45.14 -11.30 -15.46
N ASP A 93 44.47 -11.31 -14.30
CA ASP A 93 43.03 -11.09 -14.14
C ASP A 93 42.56 -9.65 -14.45
N LYS A 94 43.47 -8.80 -14.96
CA LYS A 94 43.16 -7.46 -15.46
C LYS A 94 42.13 -7.49 -16.58
N GLU A 95 42.09 -8.55 -17.38
CA GLU A 95 41.13 -8.71 -18.47
C GLU A 95 39.72 -8.99 -17.92
N LEU A 96 39.61 -9.87 -16.92
CA LEU A 96 38.34 -10.17 -16.26
C LEU A 96 37.76 -8.97 -15.51
N ILE A 97 38.62 -8.21 -14.83
CA ILE A 97 38.21 -6.98 -14.16
C ILE A 97 37.72 -5.94 -15.18
N ARG A 98 38.34 -5.85 -16.37
CA ARG A 98 37.90 -4.93 -17.43
C ARG A 98 36.53 -5.31 -17.99
N GLU A 99 36.33 -6.57 -18.36
CA GLU A 99 35.02 -7.00 -18.88
C GLU A 99 33.92 -6.93 -17.81
N LEU A 100 34.26 -7.19 -16.55
CA LEU A 100 33.32 -6.99 -15.44
C LEU A 100 32.95 -5.52 -15.28
N VAL A 101 33.94 -4.65 -15.31
CA VAL A 101 33.75 -3.20 -15.30
C VAL A 101 32.85 -2.76 -16.44
N ASP A 102 33.10 -3.22 -17.66
CA ASP A 102 32.32 -2.84 -18.85
C ASP A 102 30.90 -3.44 -18.82
N SER A 103 30.70 -4.61 -18.21
CA SER A 103 29.37 -5.22 -18.03
C SER A 103 28.49 -4.51 -17.00
N VAL A 104 29.10 -3.96 -15.95
CA VAL A 104 28.42 -3.27 -14.83
C VAL A 104 28.22 -1.80 -15.17
N VAL A 105 29.23 -1.19 -15.77
CA VAL A 105 29.22 0.18 -16.29
C VAL A 105 28.87 0.08 -17.76
N LYS A 106 27.58 -0.17 -18.07
CA LYS A 106 27.06 -0.13 -19.44
C LYS A 106 27.20 1.29 -20.00
N ASP A 107 28.38 1.65 -20.46
CA ASP A 107 28.64 2.96 -21.05
C ASP A 107 28.98 2.79 -22.54
N GLN A 108 27.96 2.91 -23.38
CA GLN A 108 28.14 3.04 -24.82
C GLN A 108 28.63 4.44 -25.24
N ALA A 109 28.74 5.40 -24.31
CA ALA A 109 28.96 6.82 -24.65
C ALA A 109 30.40 7.32 -24.40
N LEU A 110 31.30 6.54 -23.80
CA LEU A 110 32.68 6.96 -23.59
C LEU A 110 33.62 6.39 -24.67
N GLN A 111 33.92 7.23 -25.68
CA GLN A 111 35.00 6.98 -26.67
C GLN A 111 36.40 6.89 -26.01
N SER A 112 36.51 7.09 -24.70
CA SER A 112 37.73 6.89 -23.91
C SER A 112 37.52 5.79 -22.88
N LYS A 113 38.44 4.82 -22.80
CA LYS A 113 38.43 3.75 -21.79
C LYS A 113 38.23 4.32 -20.38
N PRO A 114 37.35 3.74 -19.55
CA PRO A 114 37.08 4.28 -18.23
C PRO A 114 38.35 4.16 -17.37
N GLN A 115 38.85 5.31 -16.90
CA GLN A 115 40.07 5.40 -16.09
C GLN A 115 39.73 5.45 -14.60
N TRP A 116 40.46 4.69 -13.79
CA TRP A 116 40.41 4.78 -12.34
C TRP A 116 40.78 6.19 -11.90
N ARG A 117 39.90 6.82 -11.12
CA ARG A 117 40.07 8.17 -10.56
C ARG A 117 39.85 8.14 -9.06
N SER A 118 40.19 9.22 -8.39
CA SER A 118 39.81 9.39 -6.99
C SER A 118 38.29 9.41 -6.84
N CYS A 119 37.81 8.70 -5.82
CA CYS A 119 36.39 8.59 -5.55
C CYS A 119 35.77 9.97 -5.23
N PRO A 120 34.60 10.31 -5.79
CA PRO A 120 33.87 11.52 -5.39
C PRO A 120 33.59 11.52 -3.88
N ALA A 121 33.54 12.71 -3.26
CA ALA A 121 33.28 12.86 -1.83
C ALA A 121 31.96 12.19 -1.37
N ASP A 122 31.00 12.07 -2.28
CA ASP A 122 29.71 11.41 -2.07
C ASP A 122 29.84 9.88 -1.96
N VAL A 123 30.89 9.29 -2.55
CA VAL A 123 31.17 7.85 -2.58
C VAL A 123 32.22 7.48 -1.53
N ALA A 124 33.30 8.24 -1.40
CA ALA A 124 34.34 8.03 -0.38
C ALA A 124 34.45 9.25 0.53
N SER A 125 34.35 9.06 1.84
CA SER A 125 34.65 10.13 2.81
C SER A 125 36.00 9.87 3.46
N VAL A 126 36.85 10.88 3.46
CA VAL A 126 38.22 10.93 4.02
C VAL A 126 38.33 10.47 5.48
N ASN A 127 37.23 10.45 6.24
CA ASN A 127 37.23 10.22 7.70
C ASN A 127 36.82 8.79 8.15
N LEU A 128 36.65 7.85 7.24
CA LEU A 128 36.45 6.44 7.61
C LEU A 128 37.72 5.65 7.26
N GLY A 129 38.49 5.32 8.30
CA GLY A 129 39.84 4.77 8.19
C GLY A 129 40.01 3.62 7.19
N SER A 130 40.74 3.94 6.11
CA SER A 130 41.46 3.07 5.15
C SER A 130 40.61 2.23 4.17
N PRO A 131 41.07 2.03 2.91
CA PRO A 131 42.39 1.50 2.59
C PRO A 131 43.45 2.61 2.40
N SER A 132 44.52 2.47 3.18
CA SER A 132 45.74 3.26 3.05
C SER A 132 46.45 2.76 1.79
N CYS A 133 46.37 3.49 0.69
CA CYS A 133 47.32 3.30 -0.40
C CYS A 133 48.67 3.82 0.07
N SER A 134 49.65 2.96 0.30
CA SER A 134 51.04 3.41 0.39
C SER A 134 52.00 2.40 -0.20
N ILE A 135 52.45 2.63 -1.44
CA ILE A 135 53.84 2.38 -1.83
C ILE A 135 54.26 3.54 -2.74
N GLU A 136 55.13 4.41 -2.22
CA GLU A 136 55.99 5.35 -2.96
C GLU A 136 55.37 6.01 -4.22
N SER A 137 54.28 6.73 -4.06
CA SER A 137 53.91 7.89 -4.89
C SER A 137 52.60 8.48 -4.37
N SER A 138 52.71 9.61 -3.69
CA SER A 138 51.75 10.72 -3.50
C SER A 138 50.24 10.57 -3.88
N VAL A 139 49.54 9.47 -3.60
CA VAL A 139 48.06 9.42 -3.71
C VAL A 139 47.48 8.47 -2.64
N ASN A 140 47.09 9.02 -1.49
CA ASN A 140 46.34 8.34 -0.42
C ASN A 140 44.83 8.31 -0.72
N GLU A 141 44.41 7.98 -1.94
CA GLU A 141 43.00 8.06 -2.33
C GLU A 141 42.51 6.71 -2.86
N SER A 142 41.33 6.28 -2.38
CA SER A 142 40.63 5.12 -2.93
C SER A 142 40.33 5.37 -4.40
N GLN A 143 40.62 4.37 -5.23
CA GLN A 143 40.35 4.43 -6.65
C GLN A 143 38.92 3.95 -6.90
N CYS A 144 38.14 4.79 -7.58
CA CYS A 144 36.82 4.47 -8.05
C CYS A 144 36.71 4.63 -9.56
N LEU A 145 35.79 3.87 -10.13
CA LEU A 145 35.34 4.02 -11.49
C LEU A 145 33.85 4.31 -11.50
N CYS A 146 33.46 5.52 -11.90
CA CYS A 146 32.07 5.95 -11.87
C CYS A 146 31.59 6.35 -13.28
N ALA A 147 30.47 5.81 -13.73
CA ALA A 147 29.77 6.27 -14.93
C ALA A 147 28.26 6.03 -14.80
N ASN A 148 27.45 6.95 -15.32
CA ASN A 148 25.98 6.89 -15.31
C ASN A 148 25.34 6.61 -13.93
N GLY A 149 25.99 7.04 -12.84
CA GLY A 149 25.53 6.79 -11.46
C GLY A 149 25.86 5.39 -10.92
N HIS A 150 26.67 4.62 -11.62
CA HIS A 150 27.22 3.35 -11.16
C HIS A 150 28.70 3.53 -10.81
N CYS A 151 29.09 3.19 -9.59
CA CYS A 151 30.45 3.38 -9.10
C CYS A 151 31.04 2.06 -8.61
N ILE A 152 32.21 1.69 -9.13
CA ILE A 152 32.98 0.53 -8.70
C ILE A 152 34.16 1.02 -7.86
N ILE A 153 34.33 0.48 -6.66
CA ILE A 153 35.39 0.82 -5.71
C ILE A 153 36.43 -0.30 -5.72
N ASP A 154 37.71 0.03 -5.92
CA ASP A 154 38.79 -0.95 -5.76
C ASP A 154 39.18 -1.09 -4.28
N VAL A 155 39.10 -2.32 -3.77
CA VAL A 155 39.44 -2.75 -2.40
C VAL A 155 40.48 -3.88 -2.46
N SER A 156 41.28 -3.92 -3.52
CA SER A 156 42.40 -4.85 -3.67
C SER A 156 43.37 -4.75 -2.48
N PRO A 157 43.98 -5.87 -2.05
CA PRO A 157 44.57 -5.99 -0.74
C PRO A 157 45.93 -5.28 -0.62
N ASP A 158 46.12 -4.68 0.55
CA ASP A 158 47.40 -4.74 1.29
C ASP A 158 47.29 -5.69 2.52
N SER A 159 46.10 -6.13 2.96
CA SER A 159 45.89 -7.18 4.00
C SER A 159 44.50 -7.86 3.97
N GLN A 160 44.31 -9.00 4.66
CA GLN A 160 43.05 -9.79 4.69
C GLN A 160 41.92 -9.10 5.48
N ASP A 161 42.25 -8.46 6.60
CA ASP A 161 41.29 -7.87 7.55
C ASP A 161 40.62 -6.59 7.03
N THR A 162 41.22 -5.96 6.02
CA THR A 162 40.73 -4.73 5.39
C THR A 162 39.32 -4.83 4.80
N LEU A 163 38.88 -6.01 4.32
CA LEU A 163 37.57 -6.10 3.68
C LEU A 163 36.43 -5.99 4.69
N ASN A 164 36.53 -6.71 5.81
CA ASN A 164 35.48 -6.69 6.83
C ASN A 164 35.38 -5.31 7.47
N ASP A 165 36.51 -4.70 7.77
CA ASP A 165 36.57 -3.34 8.31
C ASP A 165 36.05 -2.31 7.30
N PHE A 166 36.37 -2.46 6.01
CA PHE A 166 35.80 -1.63 4.95
C PHE A 166 34.27 -1.78 4.88
N LEU A 167 33.75 -3.02 4.86
CA LEU A 167 32.32 -3.28 4.71
C LEU A 167 31.52 -2.77 5.92
N LEU A 168 32.04 -2.95 7.14
CA LEU A 168 31.43 -2.51 8.38
C LEU A 168 31.55 -1.00 8.58
N GLY A 169 32.74 -0.44 8.33
CA GLY A 169 32.99 0.99 8.43
C GLY A 169 32.10 1.77 7.46
N THR A 170 32.10 1.38 6.18
CA THR A 170 31.36 2.11 5.13
C THR A 170 29.87 1.79 5.07
N ARG A 171 29.35 0.90 5.93
CA ARG A 171 27.93 0.46 5.91
C ARG A 171 26.97 1.63 6.10
N SER A 172 27.25 2.54 7.03
CA SER A 172 26.37 3.68 7.33
C SER A 172 26.15 4.59 6.13
N LYS A 173 27.19 4.77 5.30
CA LYS A 173 27.16 5.61 4.10
C LYS A 173 26.54 4.91 2.89
N HIS A 174 26.62 3.58 2.83
CA HIS A 174 26.24 2.80 1.66
C HIS A 174 25.03 1.88 1.85
N ILE A 175 24.22 2.12 2.88
CA ILE A 175 23.10 1.23 3.25
C ILE A 175 22.02 1.07 2.17
N GLN A 176 21.81 2.11 1.34
CA GLN A 176 20.80 2.08 0.26
C GLN A 176 21.41 1.86 -1.14
N ASN A 177 22.71 2.12 -1.29
CA ASN A 177 23.33 2.25 -2.61
C ASN A 177 24.26 1.07 -2.95
N ARG A 178 24.77 0.33 -1.95
CA ARG A 178 25.67 -0.80 -2.22
C ARG A 178 24.89 -2.06 -2.52
N LEU A 179 25.06 -2.57 -3.74
CA LEU A 179 24.49 -3.86 -4.15
C LEU A 179 25.36 -5.02 -3.64
N GLY A 180 26.68 -4.87 -3.65
CA GLY A 180 27.59 -5.95 -3.27
C GLY A 180 28.99 -5.74 -3.80
N GLY A 181 29.70 -6.83 -4.04
CA GLY A 181 31.03 -6.78 -4.64
C GLY A 181 31.59 -8.15 -4.98
N ILE A 182 32.75 -8.15 -5.62
CA ILE A 182 33.37 -9.36 -6.15
C ILE A 182 34.80 -9.45 -5.62
N THR A 183 35.20 -10.65 -5.24
CA THR A 183 36.55 -10.95 -4.79
C THR A 183 37.14 -12.03 -5.69
N ILE A 184 38.30 -11.77 -6.29
CA ILE A 184 38.96 -12.64 -7.28
C ILE A 184 40.24 -13.21 -6.66
N GLY A 185 40.56 -14.47 -6.93
CA GLY A 185 41.84 -15.08 -6.53
C GLY A 185 41.81 -15.70 -5.14
N VAL A 186 40.64 -16.14 -4.66
CA VAL A 186 40.57 -16.93 -3.42
C VAL A 186 41.04 -18.35 -3.74
N LYS A 187 42.09 -18.85 -3.07
CA LYS A 187 42.44 -20.28 -3.15
C LYS A 187 41.48 -21.06 -2.26
N ASP A 188 40.71 -21.98 -2.83
CA ASP A 188 39.91 -22.91 -2.03
C ASP A 188 40.85 -23.95 -1.42
N SER A 189 41.05 -23.91 -0.10
CA SER A 189 41.91 -24.86 0.63
C SER A 189 41.48 -26.33 0.46
N ARG A 190 40.30 -26.60 -0.12
CA ARG A 190 39.76 -27.94 -0.36
C ARG A 190 40.08 -28.53 -1.74
N LYS A 191 40.62 -27.75 -2.68
CA LYS A 191 40.94 -28.22 -4.04
C LYS A 191 42.40 -27.91 -4.36
N GLU A 192 43.24 -28.93 -4.26
CA GLU A 192 44.70 -28.82 -4.41
C GLU A 192 45.17 -28.84 -5.87
N GLU A 193 44.27 -29.10 -6.84
CA GLU A 193 44.67 -29.49 -8.21
C GLU A 193 43.84 -28.86 -9.35
N ASP A 194 43.31 -27.65 -9.17
CA ASP A 194 42.75 -26.89 -10.30
C ASP A 194 43.22 -25.44 -10.28
N SER A 195 43.99 -25.04 -11.30
CA SER A 195 44.47 -23.68 -11.54
C SER A 195 43.35 -22.73 -12.00
N SER A 196 42.13 -22.93 -11.52
CA SER A 196 41.00 -22.05 -11.79
C SER A 196 40.94 -20.97 -10.72
N HIS A 197 41.20 -19.72 -11.08
CA HIS A 197 40.97 -18.57 -10.22
C HIS A 197 39.51 -18.62 -9.71
N SER A 198 39.32 -18.78 -8.39
CA SER A 198 37.98 -18.78 -7.81
C SER A 198 37.50 -17.34 -7.59
N ILE A 199 36.22 -17.12 -7.91
CA ILE A 199 35.56 -15.82 -7.80
C ILE A 199 34.50 -15.95 -6.70
N THR A 200 34.62 -15.11 -5.66
CA THR A 200 33.64 -15.02 -4.58
C THR A 200 32.76 -13.80 -4.80
N LEU A 201 31.44 -14.03 -4.84
CA LEU A 201 30.42 -13.00 -4.99
C LEU A 201 29.89 -12.61 -3.61
N TRP A 202 29.91 -11.32 -3.30
CA TRP A 202 29.29 -10.73 -2.12
C TRP A 202 28.06 -9.94 -2.52
N TYR A 203 26.95 -10.14 -1.82
CA TYR A 203 25.70 -9.43 -2.09
C TYR A 203 25.11 -8.88 -0.79
N ASP A 204 24.42 -7.75 -0.88
CA ASP A 204 23.61 -7.24 0.21
C ASP A 204 22.22 -7.88 0.18
N ASN A 205 21.77 -8.42 1.31
CA ASN A 205 20.44 -9.02 1.44
C ASN A 205 19.33 -7.98 1.67
N SER A 206 19.66 -6.69 1.75
CA SER A 206 18.69 -5.60 1.88
C SER A 206 17.81 -5.43 0.64
N GLY A 207 18.29 -5.84 -0.54
CA GLY A 207 17.50 -5.81 -1.77
C GLY A 207 17.05 -7.20 -2.22
N TYR A 208 15.77 -7.34 -2.54
CA TYR A 208 15.12 -8.62 -2.86
C TYR A 208 15.74 -9.38 -4.05
N HIS A 209 16.26 -8.67 -5.06
CA HIS A 209 16.74 -9.24 -6.32
C HIS A 209 18.24 -9.03 -6.55
N VAL A 210 18.98 -8.55 -5.54
CA VAL A 210 20.39 -8.17 -5.67
C VAL A 210 21.27 -9.36 -6.07
N LEU A 211 21.10 -10.50 -5.38
CA LEU A 211 21.89 -11.71 -5.64
C LEU A 211 21.80 -12.19 -7.10
N PRO A 212 20.61 -12.48 -7.67
CA PRO A 212 20.52 -12.96 -9.04
C PRO A 212 20.93 -11.90 -10.07
N VAL A 213 20.73 -10.60 -9.79
CA VAL A 213 21.22 -9.51 -10.65
C VAL A 213 22.75 -9.52 -10.72
N LEU A 214 23.43 -9.56 -9.57
CA LEU A 214 24.89 -9.53 -9.51
C LEU A 214 25.51 -10.81 -10.10
N LEU A 215 24.85 -11.95 -9.89
CA LEU A 215 25.25 -13.22 -10.50
C LEU A 215 25.11 -13.18 -12.04
N ASN A 216 24.02 -12.61 -12.56
CA ASN A 216 23.85 -12.44 -14.00
C ASN A 216 24.93 -11.51 -14.59
N SER A 217 25.23 -10.40 -13.91
CA SER A 217 26.31 -9.49 -14.31
C SER A 217 27.67 -10.19 -14.36
N LEU A 218 27.98 -11.02 -13.36
CA LEU A 218 29.22 -11.81 -13.34
C LEU A 218 29.25 -12.85 -14.47
N SER A 219 28.13 -13.52 -14.73
CA SER A 219 28.03 -14.48 -15.84
C SER A 219 28.22 -13.82 -17.20
N ASN A 220 27.69 -12.61 -17.38
CA ASN A 220 27.88 -11.81 -18.60
C ASN A 220 29.34 -11.39 -18.77
N ALA A 221 29.98 -10.87 -17.72
CA ALA A 221 31.41 -10.55 -17.75
C ALA A 221 32.26 -11.75 -18.17
N ARG A 222 31.97 -12.93 -17.62
CA ARG A 222 32.66 -14.17 -17.98
C ARG A 222 32.39 -14.58 -19.43
N LEU A 223 31.16 -14.43 -19.91
CA LEU A 223 30.80 -14.75 -21.29
C LEU A 223 31.58 -13.87 -22.28
N HIS A 224 31.65 -12.56 -22.03
CA HIS A 224 32.39 -11.63 -22.88
C HIS A 224 33.88 -11.98 -22.96
N LEU A 225 34.50 -12.37 -21.84
CA LEU A 225 35.89 -12.83 -21.82
C LEU A 225 36.13 -14.07 -22.66
N LEU A 226 35.21 -15.05 -22.58
CA LEU A 226 35.35 -16.32 -23.29
C LEU A 226 35.09 -16.18 -24.79
N MET A 227 34.16 -15.30 -25.17
CA MET A 227 33.73 -15.12 -26.56
C MET A 227 34.47 -13.99 -27.28
N ASN A 228 35.18 -13.14 -26.54
CA ASN A 228 35.85 -11.92 -27.06
C ASN A 228 34.91 -11.06 -27.94
N ASN A 229 33.62 -11.05 -27.60
CA ASN A 229 32.58 -10.28 -28.28
C ASN A 229 31.53 -9.79 -27.26
N THR A 230 31.23 -8.50 -27.32
CA THR A 230 30.22 -7.80 -26.51
C THR A 230 28.78 -7.99 -26.99
N ASP A 231 28.58 -8.57 -28.19
CA ASP A 231 27.24 -8.74 -28.78
C ASP A 231 26.39 -9.80 -28.05
N TYR A 232 27.03 -10.76 -27.38
CA TYR A 232 26.35 -11.86 -26.69
C TYR A 232 26.07 -11.48 -25.23
N SER A 233 24.81 -11.46 -24.81
CA SER A 233 24.43 -11.20 -23.42
C SER A 233 23.40 -12.22 -22.90
N ILE A 234 23.45 -12.46 -21.59
CA ILE A 234 22.53 -13.32 -20.85
C ILE A 234 21.57 -12.42 -20.07
N THR A 235 20.28 -12.65 -20.27
CA THR A 235 19.20 -11.97 -19.55
C THR A 235 18.52 -12.96 -18.61
N THR A 236 18.51 -12.65 -17.32
CA THR A 236 17.77 -13.43 -16.32
C THR A 236 16.44 -12.75 -16.03
N THR A 237 15.34 -13.50 -16.04
CA THR A 237 14.01 -12.98 -15.73
C THR A 237 13.39 -13.76 -14.58
N ASN A 238 12.87 -13.07 -13.57
CA ASN A 238 12.03 -13.70 -12.56
C ASN A 238 10.59 -13.69 -13.06
N HIS A 239 10.08 -14.86 -13.43
CA HIS A 239 8.68 -15.03 -13.80
C HIS A 239 7.96 -15.73 -12.64
N PRO A 240 7.05 -15.05 -11.93
CA PRO A 240 6.29 -15.68 -10.85
C PRO A 240 5.42 -16.79 -11.42
N LEU A 241 5.24 -17.86 -10.64
CA LEU A 241 4.34 -18.95 -11.02
C LEU A 241 2.89 -18.47 -10.96
N PRO A 242 2.03 -18.85 -11.92
CA PRO A 242 0.62 -18.54 -11.82
C PRO A 242 0.06 -19.19 -10.56
N PHE A 243 -0.70 -18.43 -9.78
CA PHE A 243 -1.34 -18.94 -8.58
C PHE A 243 -2.41 -19.99 -8.94
N SER A 244 -2.46 -21.06 -8.16
CA SER A 244 -3.61 -21.98 -8.16
C SER A 244 -4.82 -21.26 -7.58
N GLU A 245 -6.03 -21.61 -8.04
CA GLU A 245 -7.29 -21.02 -7.54
C GLU A 245 -7.41 -21.11 -6.00
N TYR A 246 -6.85 -22.16 -5.39
CA TYR A 246 -6.82 -22.36 -3.95
C TYR A 246 -5.91 -21.39 -3.18
N ASP A 247 -4.83 -20.92 -3.82
CA ASP A 247 -3.89 -19.99 -3.20
C ASP A 247 -4.42 -18.55 -3.28
N VAL A 248 -5.12 -18.20 -4.37
CA VAL A 248 -5.78 -16.88 -4.52
C VAL A 248 -6.81 -16.63 -3.41
N SER A 249 -7.52 -17.66 -2.95
CA SER A 249 -8.51 -17.51 -1.88
C SER A 249 -7.91 -17.36 -0.47
N ASN A 250 -6.65 -17.75 -0.26
CA ASN A 250 -6.03 -17.80 1.07
C ASN A 250 -4.93 -16.75 1.28
N PHE A 251 -4.34 -16.19 0.21
CA PHE A 251 -3.14 -15.35 0.29
C PHE A 251 -3.36 -13.84 0.38
N SER A 252 -4.59 -13.35 0.48
CA SER A 252 -4.84 -11.91 0.62
C SER A 252 -5.38 -11.50 2.00
N PRO A 253 -4.71 -11.86 3.12
CA PRO A 253 -5.14 -11.38 4.43
C PRO A 253 -5.18 -9.85 4.49
N GLU A 254 -4.31 -9.16 3.75
CA GLU A 254 -4.34 -7.71 3.61
C GLU A 254 -5.60 -7.20 2.92
N GLN A 255 -6.03 -7.85 1.82
CA GLN A 255 -7.29 -7.50 1.16
C GLN A 255 -8.49 -7.81 2.06
N HIS A 256 -8.49 -8.95 2.75
CA HIS A 256 -9.56 -9.32 3.69
C HIS A 256 -9.67 -8.34 4.86
N VAL A 257 -8.54 -7.94 5.47
CA VAL A 257 -8.51 -6.93 6.54
C VAL A 257 -9.05 -5.61 6.03
N ALA A 258 -8.66 -5.23 4.82
CA ALA A 258 -9.15 -4.02 4.21
C ALA A 258 -10.69 -4.13 3.98
N ASP A 259 -11.18 -5.22 3.38
CA ASP A 259 -12.61 -5.45 3.13
C ASP A 259 -13.44 -5.41 4.41
N LEU A 260 -12.96 -6.04 5.48
CA LEU A 260 -13.54 -5.95 6.82
C LEU A 260 -13.58 -4.51 7.32
N GLY A 261 -12.51 -3.73 7.08
CA GLY A 261 -12.44 -2.32 7.41
C GLY A 261 -13.49 -1.47 6.70
N ILE A 262 -13.73 -1.70 5.40
CA ILE A 262 -14.83 -1.01 4.66
C ILE A 262 -16.17 -1.42 5.25
N GLY A 263 -16.40 -2.72 5.45
CA GLY A 263 -17.66 -3.22 6.01
C GLY A 263 -17.97 -2.58 7.36
N LEU A 264 -16.97 -2.46 8.24
CA LEU A 264 -17.10 -1.82 9.54
C LEU A 264 -17.45 -0.33 9.43
N LEU A 265 -16.82 0.42 8.51
CA LEU A 265 -17.14 1.83 8.28
C LEU A 265 -18.56 2.02 7.73
N LEU A 266 -19.02 1.13 6.84
CA LEU A 266 -20.40 1.13 6.34
C LEU A 266 -21.40 0.81 7.46
N MET A 267 -21.09 -0.15 8.33
CA MET A 267 -21.92 -0.44 9.52
C MET A 267 -21.99 0.76 10.46
N VAL A 268 -20.85 1.42 10.74
CA VAL A 268 -20.83 2.64 11.56
C VAL A 268 -21.72 3.72 10.94
N ALA A 269 -21.65 3.94 9.62
CA ALA A 269 -22.51 4.89 8.93
C ALA A 269 -24.00 4.58 9.15
N GLN A 270 -24.41 3.31 9.10
CA GLN A 270 -25.80 2.89 9.32
C GLN A 270 -26.22 3.01 10.80
N THR A 271 -25.36 2.66 11.75
CA THR A 271 -25.68 2.77 13.19
C THR A 271 -25.96 4.21 13.62
N VAL A 272 -25.29 5.18 13.02
CA VAL A 272 -25.48 6.62 13.28
C VAL A 272 -26.88 7.08 12.87
N VAL A 273 -27.38 6.59 11.72
CA VAL A 273 -28.73 6.88 11.22
C VAL A 273 -29.78 6.32 12.17
N VAL A 274 -29.66 5.04 12.54
CA VAL A 274 -30.62 4.40 13.45
C VAL A 274 -30.63 5.08 14.83
N SER A 275 -29.46 5.44 15.35
CA SER A 275 -29.33 6.12 16.65
C SER A 275 -30.02 7.49 16.67
N SER A 276 -29.94 8.26 15.58
CA SER A 276 -30.54 9.59 15.51
C SER A 276 -32.08 9.54 15.43
N LEU A 277 -32.68 8.49 14.87
CA LEU A 277 -34.15 8.29 14.87
C LEU A 277 -34.69 8.11 16.31
N ILE A 278 -33.96 7.37 17.14
CA ILE A 278 -34.31 7.14 18.55
C ILE A 278 -34.30 8.45 19.33
N GLY A 279 -33.36 9.35 19.03
CA GLY A 279 -33.25 10.68 19.64
C GLY A 279 -34.54 11.49 19.54
N PHE A 280 -35.22 11.45 18.39
CA PHE A 280 -36.50 12.13 18.20
C PHE A 280 -37.61 11.57 19.13
N VAL A 281 -37.74 10.25 19.20
CA VAL A 281 -38.75 9.58 20.05
C VAL A 281 -38.51 9.86 21.53
N VAL A 282 -37.24 9.88 21.96
CA VAL A 282 -36.86 10.26 23.33
C VAL A 282 -37.15 11.74 23.58
N GLY A 283 -36.90 12.62 22.61
CA GLY A 283 -37.24 14.04 22.68
C GLY A 283 -38.74 14.27 22.90
N GLU A 284 -39.58 13.55 22.15
CA GLU A 284 -41.05 13.60 22.30
C GLU A 284 -41.51 13.13 23.68
N ARG A 285 -40.81 12.14 24.27
CA ARG A 285 -41.06 11.67 25.63
C ARG A 285 -40.62 12.69 26.69
N ARG A 286 -39.46 13.33 26.51
CA ARG A 286 -38.91 14.34 27.45
C ARG A 286 -39.76 15.60 27.50
N ARG A 287 -40.21 16.10 26.35
CA ARG A 287 -41.07 17.29 26.26
C ARG A 287 -42.53 17.05 26.69
N GLY A 288 -42.88 15.81 27.02
CA GLY A 288 -44.25 15.44 27.43
C GLY A 288 -45.26 15.41 26.28
N GLU A 289 -44.84 15.63 25.04
CA GLU A 289 -45.70 15.63 23.85
C GLU A 289 -46.42 14.29 23.66
N ARG A 290 -45.72 13.17 23.92
CA ARG A 290 -46.30 11.83 23.88
C ARG A 290 -47.45 11.63 24.88
N ARG A 291 -47.39 12.31 26.03
CA ARG A 291 -48.45 12.26 27.05
C ARG A 291 -49.68 13.02 26.56
N VAL A 292 -49.47 14.18 25.93
CA VAL A 292 -50.54 14.99 25.33
C VAL A 292 -51.23 14.23 24.20
N MET A 293 -50.50 13.56 23.31
CA MET A 293 -51.09 12.74 22.25
C MET A 293 -51.91 11.55 22.78
N ARG A 294 -51.53 10.98 23.92
CA ARG A 294 -52.31 9.91 24.55
C ARG A 294 -53.65 10.43 25.11
N MET A 295 -53.69 11.70 25.52
CA MET A 295 -54.92 12.33 26.02
C MET A 295 -55.89 12.67 24.89
N THR A 296 -55.42 12.85 23.66
CA THR A 296 -56.27 13.14 22.48
C THR A 296 -56.88 11.90 21.82
N ALA A 297 -57.05 10.80 22.59
CA ALA A 297 -57.64 9.53 22.15
C ALA A 297 -56.96 8.88 20.92
N LEU A 298 -55.67 9.16 20.72
CA LEU A 298 -54.87 8.54 19.67
C LEU A 298 -54.53 7.10 20.06
N ASN A 299 -54.87 6.14 19.21
CA ASN A 299 -54.55 4.72 19.46
C ASN A 299 -53.04 4.51 19.54
N HIS A 300 -52.60 3.70 20.49
CA HIS A 300 -51.18 3.39 20.68
C HIS A 300 -50.52 2.81 19.42
N HIS A 301 -51.24 1.93 18.72
CA HIS A 301 -50.78 1.29 17.50
C HIS A 301 -50.66 2.26 16.31
N SER A 302 -51.59 3.21 16.16
CA SER A 302 -51.50 4.22 15.09
C SER A 302 -50.30 5.16 15.26
N TYR A 303 -49.88 5.43 16.50
CA TYR A 303 -48.66 6.18 16.73
C TYR A 303 -47.43 5.41 16.25
N TRP A 304 -47.25 4.17 16.71
CA TRP A 304 -46.07 3.37 16.37
C TRP A 304 -45.99 3.00 14.89
N THR A 305 -47.11 2.77 14.22
CA THR A 305 -47.14 2.54 12.77
C THR A 305 -46.72 3.80 12.00
N ALA A 306 -47.17 4.99 12.43
CA ALA A 306 -46.71 6.25 11.84
C ALA A 306 -45.22 6.51 12.10
N VAL A 307 -44.72 6.14 13.29
CA VAL A 307 -43.29 6.20 13.62
C VAL A 307 -42.49 5.27 12.70
N PHE A 308 -42.87 4.00 12.64
CA PHE A 308 -42.21 2.98 11.82
C PHE A 308 -42.19 3.38 10.34
N MET A 309 -43.33 3.76 9.77
CA MET A 309 -43.43 4.17 8.36
C MET A 309 -42.51 5.36 8.04
N TRP A 310 -42.44 6.35 8.94
CA TRP A 310 -41.57 7.51 8.77
C TRP A 310 -40.09 7.14 8.85
N ASP A 311 -39.74 6.31 9.84
CA ASP A 311 -38.37 5.90 10.11
C ASP A 311 -37.85 5.02 8.96
N THR A 312 -38.65 4.07 8.45
CA THR A 312 -38.33 3.27 7.26
C THR A 312 -38.12 4.15 6.02
N MET A 313 -38.93 5.20 5.83
CA MET A 313 -38.76 6.13 4.71
C MET A 313 -37.40 6.85 4.77
N ILE A 314 -36.97 7.28 5.96
CA ILE A 314 -35.66 7.93 6.15
C ILE A 314 -34.51 6.95 5.90
N ILE A 315 -34.62 5.71 6.41
CA ILE A 315 -33.61 4.67 6.21
C ILE A 315 -33.46 4.35 4.72
N VAL A 316 -34.56 4.20 3.98
CA VAL A 316 -34.53 3.99 2.52
C VAL A 316 -33.82 5.13 1.80
N ILE A 317 -34.11 6.39 2.15
CA ILE A 317 -33.44 7.55 1.56
C ILE A 317 -31.93 7.52 1.84
N ASN A 318 -31.52 7.18 3.06
CA ASN A 318 -30.12 7.09 3.42
C ASN A 318 -29.40 5.96 2.65
N ILE A 319 -30.00 4.77 2.55
CA ILE A 319 -29.45 3.64 1.79
C ILE A 319 -29.28 4.01 0.31
N LEU A 320 -30.26 4.71 -0.29
CA LEU A 320 -30.15 5.19 -1.67
C LEU A 320 -29.00 6.19 -1.84
N LEU A 321 -28.83 7.12 -0.90
CA LEU A 321 -27.70 8.05 -0.91
C LEU A 321 -26.35 7.33 -0.79
N MET A 322 -26.23 6.33 0.09
CA MET A 322 -25.04 5.49 0.19
C MET A 322 -24.78 4.73 -1.12
N ALA A 323 -25.82 4.15 -1.73
CA ALA A 323 -25.71 3.44 -3.00
C ALA A 323 -25.22 4.34 -4.15
N VAL A 324 -25.69 5.59 -4.21
CA VAL A 324 -25.18 6.58 -5.19
C VAL A 324 -23.68 6.82 -5.01
N VAL A 325 -23.19 6.93 -3.78
CA VAL A 325 -21.75 7.08 -3.52
C VAL A 325 -20.98 5.84 -3.95
N LEU A 326 -21.47 4.64 -3.62
CA LEU A 326 -20.82 3.39 -4.04
C LEU A 326 -20.68 3.31 -5.57
N VAL A 327 -21.76 3.65 -6.30
CA VAL A 327 -21.77 3.70 -7.76
C VAL A 327 -20.80 4.75 -8.30
N ALA A 328 -20.75 5.94 -7.69
CA ALA A 328 -19.86 7.01 -8.12
C ALA A 328 -18.36 6.64 -8.01
N PHE A 329 -17.97 5.87 -6.99
CA PHE A 329 -16.60 5.39 -6.81
C PHE A 329 -16.26 4.10 -7.59
N ASN A 330 -17.23 3.56 -8.34
CA ASN A 330 -17.10 2.37 -9.18
C ASN A 330 -16.36 1.19 -8.52
N GLN A 331 -16.67 0.91 -7.25
CA GLN A 331 -16.02 -0.17 -6.51
C GLN A 331 -16.59 -1.52 -6.95
N LYS A 332 -15.73 -2.31 -7.62
CA LYS A 332 -16.08 -3.61 -8.21
C LYS A 332 -16.73 -4.58 -7.21
N GLN A 333 -16.26 -4.57 -5.96
CA GLN A 333 -16.78 -5.43 -4.88
C GLN A 333 -18.29 -5.28 -4.65
N PHE A 334 -18.83 -4.05 -4.76
CA PHE A 334 -20.24 -3.75 -4.46
C PHE A 334 -21.12 -3.64 -5.70
N ILE A 335 -20.56 -3.43 -6.89
CA ILE A 335 -21.31 -3.17 -8.12
C ILE A 335 -21.34 -4.38 -9.06
N GLU A 336 -20.24 -5.14 -9.16
CA GLU A 336 -20.17 -6.28 -10.07
C GLU A 336 -21.15 -7.40 -9.64
N ASN A 337 -21.67 -8.14 -10.63
CA ASN A 337 -22.48 -9.35 -10.44
C ASN A 337 -23.75 -9.20 -9.59
N GLU A 338 -24.50 -8.10 -9.75
CA GLU A 338 -25.76 -7.83 -8.99
C GLU A 338 -25.57 -7.65 -7.47
N ASN A 339 -24.33 -7.53 -6.98
CA ASN A 339 -24.02 -7.34 -5.56
C ASN A 339 -24.65 -6.06 -4.97
N LEU A 340 -24.93 -5.07 -5.81
CA LEU A 340 -25.58 -3.83 -5.38
C LEU A 340 -26.98 -4.08 -4.83
N GLY A 341 -27.73 -5.01 -5.42
CA GLY A 341 -29.05 -5.40 -4.93
C GLY A 341 -28.97 -6.09 -3.58
N ALA A 342 -28.00 -7.00 -3.42
CA ALA A 342 -27.74 -7.66 -2.14
C ALA A 342 -27.34 -6.66 -1.05
N PHE A 343 -26.50 -5.68 -1.36
CA PHE A 343 -26.12 -4.61 -0.42
C PHE A 343 -27.33 -3.78 0.04
N ILE A 344 -28.18 -3.34 -0.90
CA ILE A 344 -29.38 -2.56 -0.57
C ILE A 344 -30.33 -3.38 0.30
N LEU A 345 -30.56 -4.65 -0.06
CA LEU A 345 -31.45 -5.54 0.69
C LEU A 345 -30.92 -5.82 2.10
N LEU A 346 -29.63 -6.09 2.24
CA LEU A 346 -29.00 -6.32 3.55
C LEU A 346 -29.01 -5.07 4.42
N SER A 347 -28.78 -3.90 3.81
CA SER A 347 -28.88 -2.61 4.50
C SER A 347 -30.31 -2.29 4.94
N LEU A 348 -31.31 -2.63 4.13
CA LEU A 348 -32.73 -2.45 4.45
C LEU A 348 -33.19 -3.39 5.57
N LEU A 349 -32.66 -4.62 5.62
CA LEU A 349 -32.96 -5.57 6.70
C LEU A 349 -32.24 -5.21 8.01
N TYR A 350 -31.13 -4.48 7.92
CA TYR A 350 -30.38 -4.01 9.09
C TYR A 350 -31.07 -2.83 9.80
N GLY A 351 -31.61 -1.88 9.02
CA GLY A 351 -32.36 -0.72 9.53
C GLY A 351 -33.81 -1.04 9.85
#